data_AF-A0A2A2G9J1-F1
#
_entry.id   AF-A0A2A2G9J1-F1
#
_cell.length_a   1.000
_cell.length_b   1.000
_cell.length_c   1.000
_cell.angle_alpha   90.00
_cell.angle_beta   90.00
_cell.angle_gamma   90.00
#
_symmetry.space_group_name_H-M   'P 1'
#
loop_
_entity.id
_entity.type
_entity.pdbx_description
1 polymer ?
#
loop_
_entity_poly.entity_id
_entity_poly.type
_entity_poly.pdbx_seq_one_letter_code
_entity_poly.pdbx_strand_id
1 'polypeptide(L)'
;MNTQDYNALLDSYGNHFSIGELEIQGPGTVKRMDIGFLRSFLAWRRWHGLSTLISSAWRKGDQKSHGHGMAFDVLLFDQWLESQPSALQHWLLATTWGFNGVGLYFDWSYTNKEGNNIPAIGLHVDGWAGNSHSQRPLRWLRIDGHYYYQSLASGIFHCKSNKQSITLDEAIRRYGP
;
A
#
# COMPACT_ATOMS: atom_id res chain seq x y z
N MET A 1 -10.50 22.24 2.63
CA MET A 1 -10.43 21.84 4.06
C MET A 1 -9.18 22.49 4.64
N ASN A 2 -9.25 23.11 5.82
CA ASN A 2 -8.12 23.84 6.39
C ASN A 2 -7.17 22.87 7.13
N THR A 3 -5.98 23.32 7.53
CA THR A 3 -5.01 22.47 8.25
C THR A 3 -5.54 21.96 9.60
N GLN A 4 -6.46 22.69 10.25
CA GLN A 4 -7.04 22.28 11.53
C GLN A 4 -7.99 21.09 11.38
N ASP A 5 -8.82 21.07 10.33
CA ASP A 5 -9.71 19.94 10.04
C ASP A 5 -8.93 18.65 9.74
N TYR A 6 -7.74 18.78 9.13
CA TYR A 6 -6.86 17.66 8.84
C TYR A 6 -6.19 17.13 10.11
N ASN A 7 -5.70 18.02 10.97
CA ASN A 7 -5.12 17.64 12.26
C ASN A 7 -6.18 16.97 13.16
N ALA A 8 -7.39 17.54 13.24
CA ALA A 8 -8.51 16.96 13.97
C ALA A 8 -8.89 15.57 13.43
N LEU A 9 -8.75 15.35 12.12
CA LEU A 9 -8.91 14.02 11.54
C LEU A 9 -7.87 13.04 12.09
N LEU A 10 -6.58 13.40 12.04
CA LEU A 10 -5.50 12.53 12.55
C LEU A 10 -5.67 12.25 14.04
N ASP A 11 -6.04 13.26 14.83
CA ASP A 11 -6.33 13.13 16.26
C ASP A 11 -7.54 12.21 16.53
N SER A 12 -8.57 12.24 15.67
CA SER A 12 -9.76 11.38 15.80
C SER A 12 -9.50 9.89 15.56
N TYR A 13 -8.40 9.54 14.88
CA TYR A 13 -7.91 8.17 14.73
C TYR A 13 -6.78 7.84 15.73
N GLY A 14 -6.67 8.65 16.78
CA GLY A 14 -5.67 8.60 17.85
C GLY A 14 -5.40 7.20 18.41
N ASN A 15 -4.15 6.78 18.22
CA ASN A 15 -3.26 6.22 19.27
C ASN A 15 -1.94 5.64 18.73
N HIS A 16 -1.70 5.65 17.41
CA HIS A 16 -0.42 5.14 16.85
C HIS A 16 -0.01 5.88 15.56
N PHE A 17 -0.02 7.21 15.51
CA PHE A 17 0.47 7.93 14.32
C PHE A 17 1.19 9.23 14.71
N SER A 18 2.23 9.56 13.96
CA SER A 18 2.80 10.90 13.92
C SER A 18 2.66 11.49 12.52
N ILE A 19 2.43 12.80 12.43
CA ILE A 19 2.39 13.53 11.14
C ILE A 19 3.66 13.26 10.31
N GLY A 20 4.80 13.03 10.97
CA GLY A 20 6.06 12.72 10.32
C GLY A 20 6.02 11.47 9.43
N GLU A 21 5.20 10.48 9.76
CA GLU A 21 5.06 9.25 8.95
C GLU A 21 4.36 9.51 7.61
N LEU A 22 3.51 10.54 7.51
CA LEU A 22 2.82 10.91 6.27
C LEU A 22 3.60 11.93 5.41
N GLU A 23 4.64 12.54 5.97
CA GLU A 23 5.49 13.55 5.31
C GLU A 23 6.77 12.94 4.72
N ILE A 24 6.80 11.62 4.49
CA ILE A 24 7.99 10.89 4.04
C ILE A 24 8.55 11.37 2.68
N GLN A 25 7.72 11.98 1.84
CA GLN A 25 8.11 12.57 0.55
C GLN A 25 8.41 14.08 0.64
N GLY A 26 8.46 14.63 1.86
CA GLY A 26 8.76 16.02 2.16
C GLY A 26 7.54 16.84 2.58
N PRO A 27 7.76 18.06 3.10
CA PRO A 27 6.71 18.87 3.73
C PRO A 27 5.51 19.16 2.83
N GLY A 28 4.31 18.99 3.37
CA GLY A 28 3.05 19.27 2.69
C GLY A 28 2.51 18.10 1.87
N THR A 29 3.09 16.89 1.97
CA THR A 29 2.56 15.65 1.39
C THR A 29 1.14 15.40 1.89
N VAL A 30 0.96 15.53 3.20
CA VAL A 30 -0.32 15.49 3.92
C VAL A 30 -1.38 16.39 3.27
N LYS A 31 -1.05 17.65 2.98
CA LYS A 31 -1.97 18.63 2.40
C LYS A 31 -2.40 18.31 0.97
N ARG A 32 -1.74 17.34 0.33
CA ARG A 32 -1.96 16.94 -1.06
C ARG A 32 -2.67 15.59 -1.18
N MET A 33 -2.92 14.92 -0.06
CA MET A 33 -3.70 13.70 -0.01
C MET A 33 -5.19 14.00 -0.22
N ASP A 34 -5.88 13.14 -0.94
CA ASP A 34 -7.33 13.12 -0.98
C ASP A 34 -7.87 12.73 0.40
N ILE A 35 -8.84 13.51 0.89
CA ILE A 35 -9.32 13.39 2.26
C ILE A 35 -10.22 12.18 2.44
N GLY A 36 -11.02 11.84 1.42
CA GLY A 36 -11.87 10.65 1.45
C GLY A 36 -11.02 9.38 1.50
N PHE A 37 -10.00 9.31 0.65
CA PHE A 37 -9.03 8.22 0.64
C PHE A 37 -8.25 8.13 1.96
N LEU A 38 -7.72 9.24 2.46
CA LEU A 38 -7.01 9.26 3.74
C LEU A 38 -7.89 8.75 4.88
N ARG A 39 -9.14 9.23 4.99
CA ARG A 39 -10.11 8.75 5.99
C ARG A 39 -10.32 7.25 5.89
N SER A 40 -10.50 6.74 4.67
CA SER A 40 -10.66 5.32 4.40
C SER A 40 -9.43 4.52 4.82
N PHE A 41 -8.23 4.99 4.48
CA PHE A 41 -6.96 4.36 4.86
C PHE A 41 -6.76 4.34 6.38
N LEU A 42 -7.03 5.46 7.07
CA LEU A 42 -6.92 5.54 8.53
C LEU A 42 -7.94 4.63 9.24
N ALA A 43 -9.16 4.53 8.70
CA ALA A 43 -10.17 3.61 9.21
C ALA A 43 -9.76 2.14 8.99
N TRP A 44 -9.26 1.79 7.80
CA TRP A 44 -8.71 0.47 7.51
C TRP A 44 -7.60 0.09 8.49
N ARG A 45 -6.67 1.03 8.72
CA ARG A 45 -5.57 0.84 9.66
C ARG A 45 -6.04 0.60 11.08
N ARG A 46 -6.95 1.45 11.57
CA ARG A 46 -7.54 1.30 12.90
C ARG A 46 -8.25 -0.05 13.05
N TRP A 47 -8.92 -0.50 11.99
CA TRP A 47 -9.64 -1.77 11.99
C TRP A 47 -8.70 -2.98 12.11
N HIS A 48 -7.59 -3.02 11.38
CA HIS A 48 -6.66 -4.15 11.45
C HIS A 48 -5.64 -4.06 12.60
N GLY A 49 -5.37 -2.86 13.12
CA GLY A 49 -4.58 -2.65 14.35
C GLY A 49 -3.07 -2.94 14.25
N LEU A 50 -2.55 -3.21 13.06
CA LEU A 50 -1.13 -3.53 12.86
C LEU A 50 -0.29 -2.26 12.79
N SER A 51 0.96 -2.37 13.23
CA SER A 51 1.91 -1.27 13.06
C SER A 51 2.18 -1.07 11.57
N THR A 52 2.28 0.18 11.13
CA THR A 52 2.31 0.53 9.70
C THR A 52 3.41 1.54 9.46
N LEU A 53 4.38 1.19 8.65
CA LEU A 53 5.35 2.14 8.12
C LEU A 53 4.88 2.58 6.74
N ILE A 54 4.62 3.87 6.57
CA ILE A 54 4.35 4.45 5.24
C ILE A 54 5.69 4.68 4.56
N SER A 55 5.94 4.02 3.43
CA SER A 55 7.16 4.20 2.63
C SER A 55 6.99 5.21 1.50
N SER A 56 5.74 5.43 1.07
CA SER A 56 5.41 6.37 -0.01
C SER A 56 3.95 6.81 0.11
N ALA A 57 3.69 8.08 -0.23
CA ALA A 57 2.36 8.70 -0.22
C ALA A 57 2.23 9.60 -1.46
N TRP A 58 1.85 10.87 -1.34
CA TRP A 58 1.81 11.76 -2.50
C TRP A 58 3.18 11.94 -3.16
N ARG A 59 3.23 11.91 -4.50
CA ARG A 59 4.45 12.09 -5.30
C ARG A 59 4.29 13.22 -6.32
N LYS A 60 5.21 14.20 -6.29
CA LYS A 60 5.22 15.31 -7.25
C LYS A 60 5.47 14.79 -8.67
N GLY A 61 4.60 15.18 -9.61
CA GLY A 61 4.76 14.86 -11.04
C GLY A 61 4.35 13.44 -11.44
N ASP A 62 3.86 12.63 -10.50
CA ASP A 62 3.22 11.35 -10.83
C ASP A 62 1.86 11.61 -11.48
N GLN A 63 1.55 10.92 -12.58
CA GLN A 63 0.27 11.03 -13.28
C GLN A 63 -0.77 9.99 -12.83
N LYS A 64 -0.41 9.16 -11.83
CA LYS A 64 -1.24 8.08 -11.28
C LYS A 64 -1.72 8.39 -9.86
N SER A 65 -2.18 7.35 -9.16
CA SER A 65 -2.81 7.43 -7.84
C SER A 65 -2.01 8.23 -6.81
N HIS A 66 -0.69 8.06 -6.73
CA HIS A 66 0.16 8.87 -5.83
C HIS A 66 0.16 10.36 -6.18
N GLY A 67 0.17 10.73 -7.46
CA GLY A 67 0.15 12.14 -7.88
C GLY A 67 -1.18 12.84 -7.59
N HIS A 68 -2.24 12.06 -7.53
CA HIS A 68 -3.57 12.49 -7.09
C HIS A 68 -3.76 12.43 -5.57
N GLY A 69 -2.74 12.03 -4.80
CA GLY A 69 -2.84 11.91 -3.35
C GLY A 69 -3.80 10.81 -2.90
N MET A 70 -3.96 9.77 -3.72
CA MET A 70 -4.93 8.69 -3.51
C MET A 70 -4.25 7.34 -3.30
N ALA A 71 -2.96 7.30 -2.95
CA ALA A 71 -2.22 6.05 -2.77
C ALA A 71 -1.24 6.12 -1.59
N PHE A 72 -1.01 4.94 -1.02
CA PHE A 72 0.07 4.67 -0.08
C PHE A 72 0.80 3.39 -0.48
N ASP A 73 2.13 3.43 -0.41
CA ASP A 73 2.94 2.21 -0.26
C ASP A 73 3.31 2.09 1.21
N VAL A 74 3.07 0.91 1.79
CA VAL A 74 3.23 0.65 3.23
C VAL A 74 3.88 -0.69 3.50
N LEU A 75 4.40 -0.83 4.71
CA LEU A 75 4.85 -2.08 5.31
C LEU A 75 4.06 -2.29 6.61
N LEU A 76 3.45 -3.47 6.76
CA LEU A 76 2.74 -3.84 7.98
C LEU A 76 3.64 -4.69 8.87
N PHE A 77 3.48 -4.55 10.18
CA PHE A 77 4.28 -5.26 11.18
C PHE A 77 3.39 -5.80 12.30
N ASP A 78 3.60 -7.08 12.64
CA ASP A 78 3.07 -7.69 13.87
C ASP A 78 3.91 -7.25 15.07
N GLN A 79 5.22 -7.11 14.88
CA GLN A 79 6.16 -6.49 15.82
C GLN A 79 6.98 -5.43 15.08
N TRP A 80 6.95 -4.20 15.58
CA TRP A 80 7.49 -3.03 14.89
C TRP A 80 8.95 -3.21 14.44
N LEU A 81 9.17 -3.22 13.12
CA LEU A 81 10.47 -3.41 12.47
C LEU A 81 11.18 -4.73 12.78
N GLU A 82 10.48 -5.69 13.40
CA GLU A 82 11.01 -7.00 13.80
C GLU A 82 10.38 -8.12 12.97
N SER A 83 9.05 -8.12 12.81
CA SER A 83 8.34 -9.15 12.05
C SER A 83 7.10 -8.61 11.35
N GLN A 84 6.83 -9.17 10.16
CA GLN A 84 5.67 -8.85 9.35
C GLN A 84 4.64 -9.98 9.38
N PRO A 85 3.34 -9.66 9.24
CA PRO A 85 2.34 -10.67 8.97
C PRO A 85 2.60 -11.33 7.61
N SER A 86 2.05 -12.53 7.41
CA SER A 86 2.24 -13.26 6.15
C SER A 86 1.79 -12.44 4.93
N ALA A 87 2.36 -12.72 3.75
CA ALA A 87 1.91 -12.12 2.50
C ALA A 87 0.41 -12.37 2.23
N LEU A 88 -0.11 -13.54 2.63
CA LEU A 88 -1.54 -13.84 2.56
C LEU A 88 -2.36 -12.88 3.44
N GLN A 89 -1.90 -12.62 4.66
CA GLN A 89 -2.59 -11.69 5.55
C GLN A 89 -2.54 -10.25 5.02
N HIS A 90 -1.42 -9.79 4.47
CA HIS A 90 -1.38 -8.50 3.77
C HIS A 90 -2.43 -8.43 2.65
N TRP A 91 -2.50 -9.49 1.82
CA TRP A 91 -3.48 -9.57 0.73
C TRP A 91 -4.91 -9.49 1.24
N LEU A 92 -5.25 -10.32 2.23
CA LEU A 92 -6.61 -10.41 2.77
C LEU A 92 -7.02 -9.08 3.39
N LEU A 93 -6.18 -8.49 4.26
CA LEU A 93 -6.49 -7.21 4.91
C LEU A 93 -6.78 -6.11 3.91
N ALA A 94 -5.97 -5.98 2.86
CA ALA A 94 -6.13 -4.93 1.86
C ALA A 94 -7.30 -5.20 0.91
N THR A 95 -7.53 -6.45 0.51
CA THR A 95 -8.60 -6.80 -0.44
C THR A 95 -9.98 -6.90 0.20
N THR A 96 -10.09 -7.02 1.53
CA THR A 96 -11.36 -6.89 2.26
C THR A 96 -11.84 -5.44 2.44
N TRP A 97 -11.00 -4.46 2.11
CA TRP A 97 -11.35 -3.05 2.19
C TRP A 97 -11.73 -2.48 0.83
N GLY A 98 -12.45 -1.35 0.81
CA GLY A 98 -12.95 -0.69 -0.40
C GLY A 98 -11.88 0.00 -1.26
N PHE A 99 -10.64 -0.51 -1.30
CA PHE A 99 -9.56 0.04 -2.13
C PHE A 99 -9.73 -0.33 -3.60
N ASN A 100 -9.55 0.68 -4.46
CA ASN A 100 -9.62 0.57 -5.91
C ASN A 100 -8.36 -0.07 -6.50
N GLY A 101 -7.20 0.07 -5.85
CA GLY A 101 -5.98 -0.64 -6.21
C GLY A 101 -5.34 -1.30 -5.00
N VAL A 102 -4.88 -2.54 -5.17
CA VAL A 102 -4.12 -3.28 -4.15
C VAL A 102 -2.98 -4.03 -4.84
N GLY A 103 -1.76 -3.81 -4.36
CA GLY A 103 -0.56 -4.45 -4.87
C GLY A 103 0.27 -5.09 -3.76
N LEU A 104 0.82 -6.28 -3.98
CA LEU A 104 1.88 -6.82 -3.12
C LEU A 104 3.23 -6.77 -3.82
N TYR A 105 4.26 -6.37 -3.09
CA TYR A 105 5.62 -6.27 -3.56
C TYR A 105 6.49 -7.27 -2.81
N PHE A 106 6.87 -8.35 -3.49
CA PHE A 106 7.76 -9.38 -2.96
C PHE A 106 9.24 -9.01 -3.05
N ASP A 107 9.55 -7.96 -3.81
CA ASP A 107 10.88 -7.43 -4.04
C ASP A 107 11.13 -6.12 -3.26
N TRP A 108 10.48 -5.98 -2.10
CA TRP A 108 10.62 -4.80 -1.23
C TRP A 108 11.61 -5.05 -0.08
N SER A 109 12.10 -3.97 0.52
CA SER A 109 12.94 -4.04 1.71
C SER A 109 12.82 -2.76 2.55
N TYR A 110 13.25 -2.82 3.81
CA TYR A 110 13.38 -1.66 4.69
C TYR A 110 14.69 -1.70 5.48
N THR A 111 15.17 -0.52 5.88
CA THR A 111 16.33 -0.41 6.78
C THR A 111 15.89 -0.53 8.24
N ASN A 112 16.44 -1.51 8.97
CA ASN A 112 16.16 -1.67 10.39
C ASN A 112 16.97 -0.70 11.28
N LYS A 113 16.80 -0.77 12.61
CA LYS A 113 17.46 0.15 13.56
C LYS A 113 18.98 0.04 13.55
N GLU A 114 19.52 -1.11 13.17
CA GLU A 114 20.96 -1.39 13.06
C GLU A 114 21.53 -0.97 11.70
N GLY A 115 20.70 -0.44 10.79
CA GLY A 115 21.12 -0.02 9.45
C GLY A 115 21.13 -1.15 8.41
N ASN A 116 20.65 -2.35 8.76
CA ASN A 116 20.60 -3.49 7.84
C ASN A 116 19.39 -3.39 6.90
N ASN A 117 19.58 -3.80 5.65
CA ASN A 117 18.47 -3.91 4.70
C ASN A 117 17.76 -5.27 4.86
N ILE A 118 16.50 -5.23 5.29
CA ILE A 118 15.70 -6.42 5.60
C ILE A 118 14.68 -6.64 4.48
N PRO A 119 14.65 -7.83 3.84
CA PRO A 119 13.60 -8.18 2.89
C PRO A 119 12.22 -8.09 3.52
N ALA A 120 11.26 -7.59 2.76
CA ALA A 120 9.91 -7.35 3.27
C ALA A 120 8.86 -7.46 2.16
N ILE A 121 7.62 -7.69 2.58
CA ILE A 121 6.45 -7.58 1.72
C ILE A 121 5.93 -6.15 1.79
N GLY A 122 6.10 -5.42 0.68
CA GLY A 122 5.47 -4.13 0.47
C GLY A 122 3.99 -4.30 0.11
N LEU A 123 3.16 -3.39 0.58
CA LEU A 123 1.74 -3.33 0.26
C LEU A 123 1.41 -1.96 -0.33
N HIS A 124 0.82 -1.96 -1.51
CA HIS A 124 0.22 -0.79 -2.10
C HIS A 124 -1.28 -0.81 -1.90
N VAL A 125 -1.85 0.34 -1.54
CA VAL A 125 -3.29 0.57 -1.53
C VAL A 125 -3.61 1.92 -2.14
N ASP A 126 -4.64 1.97 -2.98
CA ASP A 126 -5.11 3.22 -3.56
C ASP A 126 -6.64 3.30 -3.70
N GLY A 127 -7.14 4.53 -3.76
CA GLY A 127 -8.54 4.87 -4.02
C GLY A 127 -8.79 5.38 -5.44
N TRP A 128 -7.80 5.32 -6.34
CA TRP A 128 -7.89 6.00 -7.63
C TRP A 128 -8.61 5.14 -8.66
N ALA A 129 -9.73 5.64 -9.19
CA ALA A 129 -10.51 4.93 -10.21
C ALA A 129 -9.97 5.10 -11.66
N GLY A 130 -8.86 5.82 -11.84
CA GLY A 130 -8.25 6.07 -13.16
C GLY A 130 -9.11 6.94 -14.10
N ASN A 131 -8.71 7.01 -15.38
CA ASN A 131 -9.32 7.87 -16.42
C ASN A 131 -10.00 7.11 -17.60
N SER A 132 -10.21 5.79 -17.54
CA SER A 132 -10.89 5.05 -18.63
C SER A 132 -11.50 3.68 -18.23
N HIS A 133 -12.35 3.14 -19.10
CA HIS A 133 -13.45 2.17 -18.88
C HIS A 133 -13.13 0.79 -18.28
N SER A 134 -11.86 0.39 -18.06
CA SER A 134 -11.54 -0.85 -17.36
C SER A 134 -11.35 -0.58 -15.86
N GLN A 135 -12.43 -0.11 -15.23
CA GLN A 135 -12.49 0.33 -13.83
C GLN A 135 -13.03 -0.78 -12.94
N ARG A 136 -12.18 -1.64 -12.38
CA ARG A 136 -12.51 -2.56 -11.26
C ARG A 136 -11.26 -2.84 -10.45
N PRO A 137 -11.39 -3.26 -9.17
CA PRO A 137 -10.26 -3.33 -8.25
C PRO A 137 -9.01 -3.84 -8.95
N LEU A 138 -8.05 -2.94 -9.14
CA LEU A 138 -6.78 -3.27 -9.76
C LEU A 138 -5.99 -4.07 -8.73
N ARG A 139 -5.57 -5.26 -9.13
CA ARG A 139 -4.92 -6.22 -8.25
C ARG A 139 -3.64 -6.66 -8.93
N TRP A 140 -2.50 -6.54 -8.25
CA TRP A 140 -1.21 -6.92 -8.83
C TRP A 140 -0.23 -7.48 -7.80
N LEU A 141 0.74 -8.22 -8.32
CA LEU A 141 1.94 -8.61 -7.60
C LEU A 141 3.14 -7.98 -8.32
N ARG A 142 4.15 -7.57 -7.57
CA ARG A 142 5.46 -7.20 -8.09
C ARG A 142 6.48 -8.21 -7.56
N ILE A 143 7.17 -8.84 -8.49
CA ILE A 143 8.17 -9.88 -8.22
C ILE A 143 9.34 -9.56 -9.14
N ASP A 144 10.54 -9.38 -8.59
CA ASP A 144 11.77 -9.10 -9.33
C ASP A 144 11.62 -7.96 -10.36
N GLY A 145 10.97 -6.86 -9.96
CA GLY A 145 10.72 -5.70 -10.81
C GLY A 145 9.58 -5.87 -11.83
N HIS A 146 8.98 -7.05 -11.94
CA HIS A 146 7.90 -7.34 -12.88
C HIS A 146 6.52 -7.24 -12.23
N TYR A 147 5.62 -6.51 -12.89
CA TYR A 147 4.22 -6.39 -12.48
C TYR A 147 3.37 -7.49 -13.13
N TYR A 148 2.70 -8.28 -12.30
CA TYR A 148 1.72 -9.28 -12.68
C TYR A 148 0.34 -8.78 -12.28
N TYR A 149 -0.57 -8.63 -13.24
CA TYR A 149 -1.92 -8.11 -12.97
C TYR A 149 -2.93 -9.24 -12.94
N GLN A 150 -3.85 -9.19 -11.98
CA GLN A 150 -4.86 -10.22 -11.78
C GLN A 150 -5.90 -10.21 -12.89
N SER A 151 -6.19 -11.39 -13.44
CA SER A 151 -7.37 -11.63 -14.25
C SER A 151 -8.62 -11.71 -13.35
N LEU A 152 -9.64 -10.91 -13.66
CA LEU A 152 -10.94 -11.00 -12.97
C LEU A 152 -11.68 -12.32 -13.25
N ALA A 153 -11.38 -12.97 -14.36
CA ALA A 153 -12.06 -14.20 -14.77
C ALA A 153 -11.47 -15.44 -14.09
N SER A 154 -10.14 -15.46 -13.88
CA SER A 154 -9.44 -16.65 -13.39
C SER A 154 -8.72 -16.45 -12.05
N GLY A 155 -8.58 -15.22 -11.57
CA GLY A 155 -7.77 -14.90 -10.38
C GLY A 155 -6.26 -15.02 -10.58
N ILE A 156 -5.81 -15.52 -11.74
CA ILE A 156 -4.40 -15.69 -12.09
C ILE A 156 -3.76 -14.33 -12.39
N PHE A 157 -2.52 -14.13 -11.93
CA PHE A 157 -1.75 -12.92 -12.19
C PHE A 157 -0.87 -13.13 -13.41
N HIS A 158 -0.96 -12.23 -14.40
CA HIS A 158 -0.20 -12.32 -15.64
C HIS A 158 0.71 -11.09 -15.82
N CYS A 159 1.98 -11.34 -16.13
CA CYS A 159 2.93 -10.29 -16.44
C CYS A 159 3.07 -10.11 -17.95
N LYS A 160 2.81 -8.88 -18.43
CA LYS A 160 2.88 -8.56 -19.86
C LYS A 160 4.30 -8.59 -20.43
N SER A 161 5.32 -8.27 -19.62
CA SER A 161 6.70 -8.13 -20.11
C SER A 161 7.38 -9.49 -20.28
N ASN A 162 7.25 -10.40 -19.31
CA ASN A 162 7.90 -11.71 -19.36
C ASN A 162 6.96 -12.85 -19.81
N LYS A 163 5.67 -12.55 -20.05
CA LYS A 163 4.63 -13.51 -20.49
C LYS A 163 4.36 -14.66 -19.51
N GLN A 164 4.82 -14.53 -18.27
CA GLN A 164 4.58 -15.52 -17.24
C GLN A 164 3.26 -15.24 -16.51
N SER A 165 2.69 -16.32 -15.98
CA SER A 165 1.53 -16.28 -15.11
C SER A 165 1.86 -16.97 -13.79
N ILE A 166 1.26 -16.49 -12.71
CA ILE A 166 1.45 -17.02 -11.36
C ILE A 166 0.15 -16.90 -10.57
N THR A 167 -0.09 -17.82 -9.65
CA THR A 167 -1.18 -17.68 -8.66
C THR A 167 -0.66 -16.96 -7.42
N LEU A 168 -1.56 -16.41 -6.58
CA LEU A 168 -1.15 -15.80 -5.31
C LEU A 168 -0.41 -16.82 -4.43
N ASP A 169 -0.96 -18.02 -4.27
CA ASP A 169 -0.37 -19.07 -3.43
C ASP A 169 1.02 -19.46 -3.91
N GLU A 170 1.21 -19.53 -5.23
CA GLU A 170 2.52 -19.81 -5.82
C GLU A 170 3.51 -18.67 -5.61
N ALA A 171 3.07 -17.41 -5.70
CA ALA A 171 3.91 -16.26 -5.40
C ALA A 171 4.36 -16.28 -3.93
N ILE A 172 3.42 -16.51 -3.00
CA ILE A 172 3.70 -16.60 -1.57
C ILE A 172 4.69 -17.72 -1.27
N ARG A 173 4.48 -18.92 -1.83
CA ARG A 173 5.35 -20.07 -1.59
C ARG A 173 6.77 -19.88 -2.12
N ARG A 174 6.93 -19.17 -3.25
CA ARG A 174 8.23 -19.03 -3.94
C ARG A 174 9.02 -17.80 -3.51
N TYR A 175 8.33 -16.71 -3.15
CA TYR A 175 8.94 -15.39 -2.96
C TYR A 175 8.59 -14.74 -1.62
N GLY A 176 7.73 -15.36 -0.80
CA GLY A 176 7.49 -14.88 0.56
C GLY A 176 8.77 -14.99 1.42
N PRO A 177 9.05 -14.01 2.29
CA PRO A 177 10.12 -14.10 3.28
C PRO A 177 9.86 -15.17 4.34
#